data_AF-A0AAJ0XGV1-F1
#
_entry.id   AF-A0AAJ0XGV1-F1
#
_cell.length_a   1.000
_cell.length_b   1.000
_cell.length_c   1.000
_cell.angle_alpha   90.00
_cell.angle_beta   90.00
_cell.angle_gamma   90.00
#
_symmetry.space_group_name_H-M   'P 1'
#
loop_
_entity.id
_entity.type
_entity.pdbx_description
1 polymer ?
#
loop_
_entity_poly.entity_id
_entity_poly.type
_entity_poly.pdbx_seq_one_letter_code
_entity_poly.pdbx_strand_id
1 'polypeptide(L)'
;MPISLTLLLAIAGGVAAEEMSPEGRPHFSGKEAATLKEALHHFEEGNEELEDYLEDGSIEGADLAHIHELTYTLENAIAKMQAELGALAATLEEVHLASEKSDIDIVLESGREYLSIADPFDD
;
A
#
# COMPACT_ATOMS: atom_id res chain seq x y z
N MET A 1 -75.16 1.24 23.56
CA MET A 1 -74.62 1.57 22.21
C MET A 1 -74.22 3.04 22.21
N PRO A 2 -73.15 3.48 21.53
CA PRO A 2 -72.12 2.74 20.80
C PRO A 2 -70.67 3.02 21.24
N ILE A 3 -69.79 2.22 20.65
CA ILE A 3 -68.33 2.10 20.71
C ILE A 3 -67.61 3.41 20.34
N SER A 4 -66.47 3.69 20.98
CA SER A 4 -65.37 4.39 20.31
C SER A 4 -64.03 3.77 20.70
N LEU A 5 -63.57 2.93 19.77
CA LEU A 5 -62.22 2.44 19.63
C LEU A 5 -61.38 3.58 19.04
N THR A 6 -60.42 4.12 19.78
CA THR A 6 -59.40 4.99 19.19
C THR A 6 -58.08 4.25 19.21
N LEU A 7 -57.85 3.55 18.10
CA LEU A 7 -56.56 3.09 17.61
C LEU A 7 -55.65 4.32 17.45
N LEU A 8 -54.57 4.42 18.23
CA LEU A 8 -53.50 5.36 17.89
C LEU A 8 -52.40 4.59 17.15
N LEU A 9 -52.25 5.00 15.90
CA LEU A 9 -51.30 4.56 14.89
C LEU A 9 -49.86 4.78 15.33
N ALA A 10 -49.03 3.76 15.10
CA ALA A 10 -47.58 3.81 15.22
C ALA A 10 -46.97 4.89 14.30
N ILE A 11 -45.97 5.62 14.79
CA ILE A 11 -44.97 6.25 13.91
C ILE A 11 -43.61 5.67 14.29
N ALA A 12 -43.16 4.76 13.42
CA ALA A 12 -41.79 4.35 13.32
C ALA A 12 -40.93 5.56 12.98
N GLY A 13 -39.96 5.87 13.83
CA GLY A 13 -38.88 6.81 13.57
C GLY A 13 -37.54 6.10 13.71
N GLY A 14 -37.39 4.94 13.08
CA GLY A 14 -36.08 4.35 12.86
C GLY A 14 -35.37 5.21 11.82
N VAL A 15 -34.49 6.11 12.26
CA VAL A 15 -33.39 6.54 11.42
C VAL A 15 -32.54 5.30 11.18
N ALA A 16 -32.78 4.63 10.05
CA ALA A 16 -31.78 3.73 9.51
C ALA A 16 -30.57 4.61 9.18
N ALA A 17 -29.55 4.56 10.03
CA ALA A 17 -28.21 4.89 9.57
C ALA A 17 -27.96 3.90 8.43
N GLU A 18 -27.97 4.39 7.20
CA GLU A 18 -27.49 3.64 6.06
C GLU A 18 -26.01 3.32 6.38
N GLU A 19 -25.75 2.08 6.80
CA GLU A 19 -24.42 1.52 6.91
C GLU A 19 -23.77 1.65 5.53
N MET A 20 -23.02 2.72 5.34
CA MET A 20 -22.32 3.01 4.10
C MET A 20 -21.20 2.00 3.99
N SER A 21 -21.47 0.88 3.29
CA SER A 21 -20.49 -0.17 3.05
C SER A 21 -19.18 0.47 2.54
N PRO A 22 -18.01 0.13 3.12
CA PRO A 22 -16.72 0.64 2.66
C PRO A 22 -16.49 0.39 1.16
N GLU A 23 -17.17 -0.60 0.60
CA GLU A 23 -17.00 -1.15 -0.76
C GLU A 23 -17.57 -0.24 -1.88
N GLY A 24 -18.27 0.85 -1.54
CA GLY A 24 -18.97 1.71 -2.51
C GLY A 24 -18.37 3.09 -2.76
N ARG A 25 -17.27 3.45 -2.10
CA ARG A 25 -16.59 4.75 -2.28
C ARG A 25 -15.58 4.65 -3.43
N PRO A 26 -15.40 5.71 -4.26
CA PRO A 26 -14.34 5.72 -5.26
C PRO A 26 -12.98 5.51 -4.57
N HIS A 27 -12.34 4.38 -4.85
CA HIS A 27 -10.98 4.09 -4.37
C HIS A 27 -9.98 4.97 -5.11
N PHE A 28 -9.13 5.66 -4.37
CA PHE A 28 -7.95 6.31 -4.94
C PHE A 28 -6.91 5.24 -5.27
N SER A 29 -6.16 5.40 -6.37
CA SER A 29 -5.21 4.38 -6.83
C SER A 29 -3.80 4.56 -6.29
N GLY A 30 -3.44 5.72 -5.74
CA GLY A 30 -2.04 6.01 -5.37
C GLY A 30 -1.14 6.27 -6.59
N LYS A 31 0.06 6.80 -6.37
CA LYS A 31 1.10 6.83 -7.41
C LYS A 31 1.62 5.40 -7.64
N GLU A 32 1.73 5.00 -8.90
CA GLU A 32 2.33 3.71 -9.29
C GLU A 32 3.84 3.86 -9.46
N ALA A 33 4.60 2.81 -9.17
CA ALA A 33 6.06 2.75 -9.41
C ALA A 33 6.40 1.68 -10.44
N ALA A 34 7.06 2.06 -11.54
CA ALA A 34 7.45 1.11 -12.59
C ALA A 34 8.79 0.43 -12.28
N THR A 35 9.63 1.05 -11.45
CA THR A 35 10.96 0.55 -11.07
C THR A 35 11.18 0.55 -9.55
N LEU A 36 12.19 -0.17 -9.07
CA LEU A 36 12.59 -0.14 -7.67
C LEU A 36 12.99 1.28 -7.21
N LYS A 37 13.73 2.02 -8.04
CA LYS A 37 14.17 3.39 -7.75
C LYS A 37 12.98 4.34 -7.55
N GLU A 38 11.99 4.26 -8.43
CA GLU A 38 10.75 5.04 -8.26
C GLU A 38 9.97 4.61 -7.02
N ALA A 39 9.94 3.32 -6.69
CA ALA A 39 9.26 2.83 -5.49
C ALA A 39 9.93 3.34 -4.21
N LEU A 40 11.26 3.32 -4.14
CA LEU A 40 12.03 3.90 -3.03
C LEU A 40 11.76 5.40 -2.91
N HIS A 41 11.79 6.12 -4.02
CA HIS A 41 11.50 7.56 -4.04
C HIS A 41 10.08 7.88 -3.54
N HIS A 42 9.06 7.17 -4.04
CA HIS A 42 7.67 7.35 -3.57
C HIS A 42 7.51 6.98 -2.09
N PHE A 43 8.24 5.97 -1.61
CA PHE A 43 8.24 5.58 -0.21
C PHE A 43 8.87 6.66 0.67
N GLU A 44 10.02 7.20 0.28
CA GLU A 44 10.70 8.29 0.99
C GLU A 44 9.84 9.56 1.05
N GLU A 45 9.42 10.08 -0.11
CA GLU A 45 8.56 11.27 -0.18
C GLU A 45 7.26 11.08 0.62
N GLY A 46 6.65 9.90 0.51
CA GLY A 46 5.39 9.64 1.17
C GLY A 46 5.54 9.50 2.69
N ASN A 47 6.68 9.02 3.18
CA ASN A 47 6.96 9.00 4.61
C ASN A 47 7.25 10.41 5.16
N GLU A 48 7.97 11.25 4.41
CA GLU A 48 8.18 12.66 4.77
C GLU A 48 6.84 13.40 4.89
N GLU A 49 5.95 13.24 3.89
CA GLU A 49 4.61 13.84 3.94
C GLU A 49 3.77 13.29 5.09
N LEU A 50 3.87 11.98 5.38
CA LEU A 50 3.18 11.39 6.52
C LEU A 50 3.71 11.94 7.85
N GLU A 51 5.03 12.12 7.99
CA GLU A 51 5.64 12.71 9.17
C GLU A 51 5.15 14.14 9.39
N ASP A 52 5.06 14.95 8.33
CA ASP A 52 4.52 16.32 8.38
C ASP A 52 3.07 16.35 8.92
N TYR A 53 2.20 15.45 8.44
CA TYR A 53 0.82 15.34 8.96
C TYR A 53 0.75 14.91 10.44
N LEU A 54 1.79 14.27 10.95
CA LEU A 54 1.82 13.74 12.32
C LEU A 54 2.55 14.66 13.31
N GLU A 55 3.29 15.66 12.85
CA GLU A 55 4.22 16.45 13.66
C GLU A 55 3.53 17.16 14.85
N ASP A 56 2.34 17.71 14.65
CA ASP A 56 1.61 18.49 15.67
C ASP A 56 0.71 17.66 16.60
N GLY A 57 0.54 16.36 16.29
CA GLY A 57 -0.33 15.44 17.02
C GLY A 57 -1.84 15.73 16.92
N SER A 58 -2.27 16.56 15.97
CA SER A 58 -3.65 16.99 15.76
C SER A 58 -4.08 16.82 14.31
N ILE A 59 -4.81 15.75 14.02
CA ILE A 59 -5.30 15.43 12.68
C ILE A 59 -6.77 15.88 12.53
N GLU A 60 -7.07 16.71 11.55
CA GLU A 60 -8.44 17.09 11.20
C GLU A 60 -9.08 16.14 10.16
N GLY A 61 -10.38 16.30 9.91
CA GLY A 61 -11.11 15.43 8.99
C GLY A 61 -10.60 15.48 7.53
N ALA A 62 -10.09 16.64 7.08
CA ALA A 62 -9.50 16.77 5.75
C ALA A 62 -8.14 16.07 5.66
N ASP A 63 -7.32 16.17 6.71
CA ASP A 63 -6.02 15.51 6.79
C ASP A 63 -6.18 13.99 6.73
N LEU A 64 -7.21 13.43 7.37
CA LEU A 64 -7.50 11.99 7.28
C LEU A 64 -7.77 11.52 5.84
N ALA A 65 -8.41 12.36 5.01
CA ALA A 65 -8.63 12.02 3.60
C ALA A 65 -7.32 12.06 2.80
N HIS A 66 -6.46 13.05 3.05
CA HIS A 66 -5.15 13.13 2.42
C HIS A 66 -4.22 12.00 2.85
N ILE A 67 -4.15 11.69 4.15
CA ILE A 67 -3.40 10.54 4.68
C ILE A 67 -3.91 9.25 4.05
N HIS A 68 -5.23 9.08 3.87
CA HIS A 68 -5.78 7.90 3.20
C HIS A 68 -5.29 7.79 1.73
N GLU A 69 -5.31 8.87 0.96
CA GLU A 69 -4.79 8.89 -0.41
C GLU A 69 -3.27 8.65 -0.47
N LEU A 70 -2.53 9.23 0.47
CA LEU A 70 -1.10 9.02 0.66
C LEU A 70 -0.78 7.55 0.93
N THR A 71 -1.59 6.88 1.78
CA THR A 71 -1.37 5.47 2.09
C THR A 71 -1.50 4.55 0.88
N TYR A 72 -2.34 4.87 -0.11
CA TYR A 72 -2.36 4.11 -1.37
C TYR A 72 -1.04 4.22 -2.15
N THR A 73 -0.42 5.40 -2.15
CA THR A 73 0.90 5.59 -2.78
C THR A 73 1.97 4.79 -2.07
N LEU A 74 1.98 4.81 -0.73
CA LEU A 74 2.91 4.03 0.09
C LEU A 74 2.70 2.52 -0.10
N GLU A 75 1.45 2.06 -0.18
CA GLU A 75 1.12 0.65 -0.46
C GLU A 75 1.65 0.20 -1.81
N ASN A 76 1.45 0.98 -2.87
CA ASN A 76 1.99 0.67 -4.20
C ASN A 76 3.52 0.62 -4.22
N ALA A 77 4.17 1.58 -3.56
CA ALA A 77 5.62 1.61 -3.41
C ALA A 77 6.12 0.34 -2.68
N ILE A 78 5.50 -0.03 -1.55
CA ILE A 78 5.85 -1.22 -0.78
C ILE A 78 5.64 -2.49 -1.61
N ALA A 79 4.52 -2.61 -2.31
CA ALA A 79 4.23 -3.76 -3.16
C ALA A 79 5.28 -3.92 -4.27
N LYS A 80 5.68 -2.82 -4.91
CA LYS A 80 6.74 -2.81 -5.91
C LYS A 80 8.10 -3.20 -5.31
N MET A 81 8.48 -2.62 -4.18
CA MET A 81 9.71 -2.99 -3.48
C MET A 81 9.75 -4.48 -3.12
N GLN A 82 8.65 -5.05 -2.63
CA GLN A 82 8.57 -6.48 -2.33
C GLN A 82 8.78 -7.36 -3.57
N ALA A 83 8.17 -6.98 -4.71
CA ALA A 83 8.34 -7.72 -5.96
C ALA A 83 9.79 -7.69 -6.45
N GLU A 84 10.41 -6.50 -6.46
CA GLU A 84 11.78 -6.29 -6.91
C GLU A 84 12.81 -6.97 -5.98
N LEU A 85 12.64 -6.83 -4.66
CA LEU A 85 13.49 -7.49 -3.67
C LEU A 85 13.33 -9.02 -3.70
N GLY A 86 12.13 -9.51 -4.00
CA GLY A 86 11.88 -10.94 -4.21
C GLY A 86 12.65 -11.49 -5.41
N ALA A 87 12.65 -10.75 -6.53
CA ALA A 87 13.45 -11.10 -7.70
C ALA A 87 14.95 -11.06 -7.39
N LEU A 88 15.42 -9.99 -6.74
CA LEU A 88 16.82 -9.84 -6.34
C LEU A 88 17.30 -10.99 -5.44
N ALA A 89 16.49 -11.39 -4.45
CA ALA A 89 16.80 -12.50 -3.56
C ALA A 89 16.88 -13.84 -4.32
N ALA A 90 15.99 -14.06 -5.29
CA ALA A 90 16.04 -15.27 -6.13
C ALA A 90 17.30 -15.33 -6.98
N THR A 91 17.73 -14.21 -7.59
CA THR A 91 18.97 -14.14 -8.36
C THR A 91 20.19 -14.36 -7.47
N LEU A 92 20.19 -13.82 -6.25
CA LEU A 92 21.29 -14.05 -5.29
C LEU A 92 21.39 -15.53 -4.88
N GLU A 93 20.26 -16.20 -4.69
CA GLU A 93 20.23 -17.63 -4.36
C GLU A 93 20.81 -18.47 -5.52
N GLU A 94 20.59 -18.09 -6.77
CA GLU A 94 21.22 -18.76 -7.90
C GLU A 94 22.75 -18.66 -7.86
N VAL A 95 23.28 -17.47 -7.56
CA VAL A 95 24.73 -17.27 -7.33
C VAL A 95 25.23 -18.16 -6.21
N HIS A 96 24.51 -18.20 -5.09
CA HIS A 96 24.84 -19.03 -3.94
C HIS A 96 24.93 -20.51 -4.33
N LEU A 97 23.87 -21.08 -4.90
CA LEU A 97 23.80 -22.49 -5.27
C LEU A 97 24.81 -22.87 -6.37
N ALA A 98 25.08 -21.98 -7.32
CA ALA A 98 26.10 -22.20 -8.35
C ALA A 98 27.51 -22.22 -7.73
N SER A 99 27.78 -21.34 -6.77
CA SER A 99 29.06 -21.31 -6.06
C SER A 99 29.32 -22.60 -5.28
N GLU A 100 28.29 -23.18 -4.63
CA GLU A 100 28.40 -24.46 -3.93
C GLU A 100 28.75 -25.62 -4.87
N LYS A 101 28.27 -25.54 -6.13
CA LYS A 101 28.52 -26.55 -7.17
C LYS A 101 29.82 -26.30 -7.93
N SER A 102 30.55 -25.22 -7.63
CA SER A 102 31.71 -24.76 -8.40
C SER A 102 31.37 -24.50 -9.89
N ASP A 103 30.14 -24.07 -10.17
CA ASP A 103 29.70 -23.71 -11.53
C ASP A 103 30.09 -22.26 -11.85
N ILE A 104 31.30 -22.09 -12.38
CA ILE A 104 31.91 -20.77 -12.59
C ILE A 104 31.09 -19.91 -13.56
N ASP A 105 30.52 -20.51 -14.61
CA ASP A 105 29.81 -19.77 -15.64
C ASP A 105 28.52 -19.15 -15.08
N ILE A 106 27.74 -19.94 -14.33
CA ILE A 106 26.50 -19.44 -13.68
C ILE A 106 26.81 -18.42 -12.58
N VAL A 107 27.87 -18.63 -11.78
CA VAL A 107 28.28 -17.63 -10.78
C VAL A 107 28.57 -16.28 -11.44
N LEU A 108 29.23 -16.27 -12.60
CA LEU A 108 29.57 -15.04 -13.32
C LEU A 108 28.35 -14.40 -13.98
N GLU A 109 27.40 -15.19 -14.48
CA GLU A 109 26.19 -14.70 -15.14
C GLU A 109 25.20 -14.11 -14.11
N SER A 110 24.69 -14.93 -13.20
CA SER A 110 23.72 -14.51 -12.18
C SER A 110 24.31 -13.48 -11.23
N GLY A 111 25.62 -13.50 -10.99
CA GLY A 111 26.30 -12.51 -10.16
C GLY A 111 26.29 -11.11 -10.78
N ARG A 112 26.44 -10.99 -12.10
CA ARG A 112 26.31 -9.71 -12.80
C ARG A 112 24.86 -9.24 -12.83
N GLU A 113 23.93 -10.16 -13.04
CA GLU A 113 22.51 -9.84 -13.02
C GLU A 113 22.08 -9.33 -11.64
N TYR A 114 22.47 -10.02 -10.56
CA TYR A 114 22.22 -9.59 -9.20
C TYR A 114 22.71 -8.16 -8.96
N LEU A 115 23.97 -7.87 -9.32
CA LEU A 115 24.54 -6.53 -9.15
C LEU A 115 23.82 -5.48 -10.01
N SER A 116 23.38 -5.82 -11.22
CA SER A 116 22.60 -4.91 -12.06
C SER A 116 21.23 -4.58 -11.48
N ILE A 117 20.60 -5.51 -10.76
CA ILE A 117 19.31 -5.30 -10.10
C ILE A 117 19.51 -4.55 -8.77
N ALA A 118 20.64 -4.77 -8.09
CA ALA A 118 20.98 -4.12 -6.82
C ALA A 118 21.45 -2.67 -6.96
N ASP A 119 21.94 -2.25 -8.13
CA ASP A 119 22.44 -0.90 -8.43
C ASP A 119 21.58 0.26 -7.88
N PRO A 120 20.22 0.21 -7.89
CA PRO A 120 19.40 1.26 -7.29
C PRO A 120 19.57 1.48 -5.78
N PHE A 121 20.18 0.55 -5.04
CA PHE A 121 20.47 0.68 -3.60
C PHE A 121 21.82 1.35 -3.31
N ASP A 122 22.67 1.54 -4.31
CA ASP A 122 24.03 2.06 -4.15
C ASP A 122 24.12 3.60 -4.33
N ASP A 123 23.00 4.28 -4.63
CA ASP A 123 22.84 5.74 -4.72
C ASP A 123 22.47 6.35 -3.35
#